data_AF-A0A7S2H897-F1
#
_entry.id   AF-A0A7S2H897-F1
#
_cell.length_a   1.000
_cell.length_b   1.000
_cell.length_c   1.000
_cell.angle_alpha   90.00
_cell.angle_beta   90.00
_cell.angle_gamma   90.00
#
_symmetry.space_group_name_H-M   'P 1'
#
loop_
_entity.id
_entity.type
_entity.pdbx_description
1 polymer ?
#
loop_
_entity_poly.entity_id
_entity_poly.type
_entity_poly.pdbx_seq_one_letter_code
_entity_poly.pdbx_strand_id
1 'polypeptide(L)'
;GKGGGGKVFGGEGSRQFNPTDLVKIAHALMGRALLLDLDLLDVVATPVMAAAAVGTLGPRDIADFTWAVTRLIQAHPRAPRSLLDRLYEMLRGLCAAAILPQRDGEVVLMDRFNSRDLAQFIHSLARVGYDDVALFSLLQHRIRAFCTAATTT
;
A
#
# COMPACT_ATOMS: atom_id res chain seq x y z
N GLY A 1 -54.09 -5.03 -20.63
CA GLY A 1 -52.64 -5.24 -20.75
C GLY A 1 -51.94 -4.35 -19.75
N LYS A 2 -51.07 -4.92 -18.90
CA LYS A 2 -50.22 -4.17 -17.98
C LYS A 2 -49.13 -3.48 -18.80
N GLY A 3 -49.14 -2.14 -18.83
CA GLY A 3 -48.06 -1.33 -19.40
C GLY A 3 -46.85 -1.37 -18.46
N GLY A 4 -45.77 -2.01 -18.90
CA GLY A 4 -44.52 -2.09 -18.16
C GLY A 4 -43.86 -0.72 -18.07
N GLY A 5 -43.79 -0.18 -16.85
CA GLY A 5 -42.94 0.95 -16.53
C GLY A 5 -41.48 0.53 -16.70
N GLY A 6 -40.83 1.07 -17.74
CA GLY A 6 -39.39 1.04 -17.88
C GLY A 6 -38.77 1.70 -16.66
N LYS A 7 -38.10 0.92 -15.82
CA LYS A 7 -37.18 1.45 -14.81
C LYS A 7 -36.05 2.13 -15.57
N VAL A 8 -36.16 3.45 -15.70
CA VAL A 8 -35.03 4.33 -15.97
C VAL A 8 -34.05 4.10 -14.83
N PHE A 9 -32.88 3.56 -15.14
CA PHE A 9 -31.78 3.44 -14.19
C PHE A 9 -31.36 4.86 -13.80
N GLY A 10 -31.84 5.29 -12.63
CA GLY A 10 -31.54 6.59 -12.07
C GLY A 10 -30.09 6.68 -11.59
N GLY A 11 -29.46 7.81 -11.95
CA GLY A 11 -28.51 8.53 -11.11
C GLY A 11 -27.15 7.87 -10.88
N GLU A 12 -26.23 8.02 -11.82
CA GLU A 12 -24.79 7.98 -11.54
C GLU A 12 -24.38 9.22 -10.72
N GLY A 13 -24.65 9.17 -9.41
CA GLY A 13 -23.81 9.89 -8.46
C GLY A 13 -22.47 9.15 -8.43
N SER A 14 -21.42 9.77 -8.95
CA SER A 14 -20.06 9.21 -9.02
C SER A 14 -19.59 8.67 -7.67
N ARG A 15 -19.76 7.37 -7.43
CA ARG A 15 -19.19 6.70 -6.26
C ARG A 15 -17.69 6.58 -6.50
N GLN A 16 -16.95 7.58 -6.04
CA GLN A 16 -15.49 7.53 -6.06
C GLN A 16 -15.03 6.48 -5.05
N PHE A 17 -14.10 5.61 -5.46
CA PHE A 17 -13.47 4.67 -4.53
C PHE A 17 -12.68 5.44 -3.48
N ASN A 18 -12.86 5.09 -2.22
CA ASN A 18 -11.99 5.60 -1.16
C ASN A 18 -10.59 4.94 -1.26
N PRO A 19 -9.56 5.51 -0.61
CA PRO A 19 -8.20 4.96 -0.67
C PRO A 19 -8.08 3.49 -0.23
N THR A 20 -8.82 3.08 0.80
CA THR A 20 -8.82 1.68 1.27
C THR A 20 -9.40 0.72 0.23
N ASP A 21 -10.43 1.11 -0.51
CA ASP A 21 -10.97 0.31 -1.61
C ASP A 21 -10.01 0.23 -2.79
N LEU A 22 -9.29 1.32 -3.07
CA LEU A 22 -8.21 1.34 -4.06
C LEU A 22 -7.04 0.43 -3.66
N VAL A 23 -6.70 0.32 -2.37
CA VAL A 23 -5.72 -0.67 -1.89
C VAL A 23 -6.17 -2.10 -2.20
N LYS A 24 -7.46 -2.42 -1.97
CA LYS A 24 -7.99 -3.76 -2.31
C LYS A 24 -7.94 -4.03 -3.82
N ILE A 25 -8.27 -3.03 -4.63
CA ILE A 25 -8.20 -3.11 -6.10
C ILE A 25 -6.74 -3.34 -6.53
N ALA A 26 -5.80 -2.56 -6.00
CA ALA A 26 -4.37 -2.72 -6.26
C ALA A 26 -3.87 -4.11 -5.85
N HIS A 27 -4.23 -4.57 -4.65
CA HIS A 27 -3.89 -5.91 -4.19
C HIS A 27 -4.39 -7.00 -5.15
N ALA A 28 -5.62 -6.87 -5.67
CA ALA A 28 -6.18 -7.83 -6.62
C ALA A 28 -5.51 -7.77 -8.01
N LEU A 29 -5.29 -6.57 -8.56
CA LEU A 29 -4.80 -6.38 -9.92
C LEU A 29 -3.27 -6.44 -10.01
N MET A 30 -2.57 -5.64 -9.20
CA MET A 30 -1.10 -5.61 -9.18
C MET A 30 -0.52 -6.89 -8.59
N GLY A 31 -1.16 -7.46 -7.56
CA GLY A 31 -0.76 -8.75 -6.97
C GLY A 31 -0.78 -9.93 -7.95
N ARG A 32 -1.62 -9.82 -8.99
CA ARG A 32 -1.72 -10.76 -10.12
C ARG A 32 -1.02 -10.27 -11.39
N ALA A 33 -0.27 -9.17 -11.31
CA ALA A 33 0.46 -8.61 -12.44
C ALA A 33 -0.43 -8.21 -13.64
N LEU A 34 -1.65 -7.75 -13.36
CA LEU A 34 -2.65 -7.37 -14.36
C LEU A 34 -2.74 -5.86 -14.59
N LEU A 35 -2.02 -5.05 -13.80
CA LEU A 35 -2.09 -3.60 -13.85
C LEU A 35 -0.82 -3.03 -14.50
N LEU A 36 -0.78 -3.02 -15.83
CA LEU A 36 0.36 -2.51 -16.63
C LEU A 36 0.09 -1.17 -17.31
N ASP A 37 -1.17 -0.75 -17.32
CA ASP A 37 -1.60 0.54 -17.82
C ASP A 37 -1.18 1.63 -16.82
N LEU A 38 -0.34 2.57 -17.27
CA LEU A 38 0.20 3.64 -16.43
C LEU A 38 -0.88 4.63 -15.98
N ASP A 39 -1.88 4.90 -16.82
CA ASP A 39 -2.97 5.82 -16.49
C ASP A 39 -3.86 5.19 -15.41
N LEU A 40 -4.18 3.89 -15.57
CA LEU A 40 -4.92 3.16 -14.54
C LEU A 40 -4.10 2.99 -13.25
N LEU A 41 -2.79 2.75 -13.37
CA LEU A 41 -1.88 2.75 -12.22
C LEU A 41 -1.96 4.07 -11.47
N ASP A 42 -1.91 5.22 -12.16
CA ASP A 42 -1.97 6.52 -11.53
C ASP A 42 -3.34 6.82 -10.90
N VAL A 43 -4.44 6.38 -11.52
CA VAL A 43 -5.79 6.48 -10.95
C VAL A 43 -5.90 5.71 -9.64
N VAL A 44 -5.27 4.54 -9.54
CA VAL A 44 -5.30 3.72 -8.32
C VAL A 44 -4.28 4.20 -7.30
N ALA A 45 -3.06 4.49 -7.72
CA ALA A 45 -1.93 4.80 -6.87
C ALA A 45 -2.02 6.20 -6.25
N THR A 46 -2.38 7.22 -7.03
CA THR A 46 -2.32 8.61 -6.57
C THR A 46 -3.16 8.85 -5.32
N PRO A 47 -4.43 8.41 -5.24
CA PRO A 47 -5.23 8.62 -4.03
C PRO A 47 -4.72 7.82 -2.83
N VAL A 48 -4.18 6.61 -3.07
CA VAL A 48 -3.59 5.77 -2.02
C VAL A 48 -2.33 6.44 -1.45
N MET A 49 -1.44 6.95 -2.31
CA MET A 49 -0.23 7.65 -1.89
C MET A 49 -0.55 8.93 -1.14
N ALA A 50 -1.54 9.71 -1.60
CA ALA A 50 -2.00 10.90 -0.89
C ALA A 50 -2.55 10.56 0.50
N ALA A 51 -3.35 9.50 0.62
CA ALA A 51 -3.89 9.01 1.89
C ALA A 51 -2.78 8.51 2.84
N ALA A 52 -1.79 7.79 2.31
CA ALA A 52 -0.63 7.35 3.06
C ALA A 52 0.15 8.55 3.63
N ALA A 53 0.38 9.58 2.80
CA ALA A 53 1.16 10.76 3.18
C ALA A 53 0.49 11.61 4.29
N VAL A 54 -0.84 11.57 4.40
CA VAL A 54 -1.58 12.25 5.48
C VAL A 54 -1.96 11.30 6.62
N GLY A 55 -1.48 10.05 6.59
CA GLY A 55 -1.65 9.11 7.68
C GLY A 55 -3.07 8.54 7.85
N THR A 56 -3.91 8.58 6.81
CA THR A 56 -5.28 8.06 6.86
C THR A 56 -5.38 6.58 6.54
N LEU A 57 -4.32 5.98 5.97
CA LEU A 57 -4.20 4.54 5.78
C LEU A 57 -3.71 3.84 7.04
N GLY A 58 -4.26 2.66 7.32
CA GLY A 58 -3.80 1.81 8.39
C GLY A 58 -2.52 1.05 8.03
N PRO A 59 -1.82 0.47 9.04
CA PRO A 59 -0.66 -0.40 8.82
C PRO A 59 -0.90 -1.52 7.82
N ARG A 60 -2.06 -2.16 7.91
CA ARG A 60 -2.48 -3.23 6.99
C ARG A 60 -2.62 -2.72 5.56
N ASP A 61 -3.23 -1.55 5.36
CA ASP A 61 -3.39 -0.97 4.02
C ASP A 61 -2.03 -0.68 3.38
N ILE A 62 -1.08 -0.14 4.16
CA ILE A 62 0.30 0.07 3.70
C ILE A 62 0.98 -1.26 3.39
N ALA A 63 0.86 -2.26 4.26
CA ALA A 63 1.47 -3.57 4.04
C ALA A 63 0.90 -4.27 2.79
N ASP A 64 -0.43 -4.22 2.59
CA ASP A 64 -1.12 -4.82 1.45
C ASP A 64 -0.76 -4.10 0.14
N PHE A 65 -0.69 -2.76 0.15
CA PHE A 65 -0.32 -2.00 -1.03
C PHE A 65 1.18 -2.14 -1.37
N THR A 66 2.05 -2.17 -0.36
CA THR A 66 3.49 -2.46 -0.55
C THR A 66 3.69 -3.84 -1.17
N TRP A 67 2.96 -4.85 -0.69
CA TRP A 67 2.97 -6.18 -1.30
C TRP A 67 2.50 -6.13 -2.76
N ALA A 68 1.42 -5.40 -3.05
CA ALA A 68 0.87 -5.28 -4.40
C ALA A 68 1.90 -4.67 -5.39
N VAL A 69 2.57 -3.58 -4.99
CA VAL A 69 3.63 -2.92 -5.78
C VAL A 69 4.80 -3.86 -6.01
N THR A 70 5.30 -4.49 -4.96
CA THR A 70 6.47 -5.40 -5.07
C THR A 70 6.17 -6.61 -5.94
N ARG A 71 4.95 -7.16 -5.88
CA ARG A 71 4.51 -8.23 -6.79
C ARG A 71 4.53 -7.81 -8.25
N LEU A 72 4.09 -6.58 -8.55
CA LEU A 72 4.12 -6.07 -9.91
C LEU A 72 5.55 -5.89 -10.42
N ILE A 73 6.45 -5.33 -9.60
CA ILE A 73 7.89 -5.22 -9.95
C ILE A 73 8.47 -6.61 -10.27
N GLN A 74 8.23 -7.59 -9.40
CA GLN A 74 8.76 -8.95 -9.57
C GLN A 74 8.20 -9.68 -10.78
N ALA A 75 6.95 -9.43 -11.15
CA ALA A 75 6.34 -10.04 -12.32
C ALA A 75 6.89 -9.45 -13.62
N HIS A 76 7.46 -8.25 -13.59
CA HIS A 76 7.94 -7.54 -14.77
C HIS A 76 9.37 -7.01 -14.62
N PRO A 77 10.38 -7.88 -14.44
CA PRO A 77 11.78 -7.45 -14.32
C PRO A 77 12.34 -6.80 -15.60
N ARG A 78 11.62 -6.91 -16.72
CA ARG A 78 11.95 -6.30 -18.02
C ARG A 78 10.93 -5.23 -18.45
N ALA A 79 10.12 -4.74 -17.51
CA ALA A 79 9.26 -3.59 -17.78
C ALA A 79 10.07 -2.38 -18.25
N PRO A 80 9.44 -1.45 -19.00
CA PRO A 80 10.06 -0.17 -19.32
C PRO A 80 10.59 0.49 -18.04
N ARG A 81 11.78 1.11 -18.14
CA ARG A 81 12.43 1.75 -17.00
C ARG A 81 11.53 2.78 -16.31
N SER A 82 10.74 3.53 -17.08
CA SER A 82 9.76 4.48 -16.55
C SER A 82 8.71 3.85 -15.62
N LEU A 83 8.22 2.65 -15.94
CA LEU A 83 7.29 1.91 -15.09
C LEU A 83 7.99 1.43 -13.81
N LEU A 84 9.20 0.88 -13.93
CA LEU A 84 9.98 0.44 -12.76
C LEU A 84 10.30 1.63 -11.84
N ASP A 85 10.77 2.74 -12.39
CA ASP A 85 11.05 3.96 -11.64
C ASP A 85 9.79 4.43 -10.91
N ARG A 86 8.62 4.44 -11.58
CA ARG A 86 7.34 4.80 -10.96
C ARG A 86 6.97 3.88 -9.79
N LEU A 87 7.15 2.57 -9.94
CA LEU A 87 6.85 1.60 -8.88
C LEU A 87 7.81 1.72 -7.70
N TYR A 88 9.09 1.98 -7.93
CA TYR A 88 10.05 2.24 -6.86
C TYR A 88 9.79 3.57 -6.13
N GLU A 89 9.34 4.61 -6.84
CA GLU A 89 8.87 5.86 -6.21
C GLU A 89 7.66 5.62 -5.31
N MET A 90 6.72 4.77 -5.72
CA MET A 90 5.61 4.37 -4.86
C MET A 90 6.11 3.64 -3.59
N LEU A 91 7.08 2.72 -3.71
CA LEU A 91 7.67 2.08 -2.54
C LEU A 91 8.34 3.08 -1.60
N ARG A 92 9.09 4.05 -2.13
CA ARG A 92 9.70 5.12 -1.33
C ARG A 92 8.65 5.91 -0.56
N GLY A 93 7.58 6.33 -1.22
CA GLY A 93 6.51 7.08 -0.57
C GLY A 93 5.76 6.27 0.49
N LEU A 94 5.57 4.96 0.30
CA LEU A 94 4.96 4.07 1.30
C LEU A 94 5.88 3.87 2.50
N CYS A 95 7.18 3.72 2.26
CA CYS A 95 8.19 3.64 3.32
C CYS A 95 8.22 4.94 4.14
N ALA A 96 8.22 6.09 3.46
CA ALA A 96 8.12 7.39 4.10
C ALA A 96 6.85 7.48 4.95
N ALA A 97 5.69 7.09 4.40
CA ALA A 97 4.42 7.08 5.14
C ALA A 97 4.43 6.17 6.37
N ALA A 98 5.09 5.00 6.29
CA ALA A 98 5.23 4.08 7.42
C ALA A 98 6.09 4.67 8.56
N ILE A 99 7.03 5.57 8.24
CA ILE A 99 7.92 6.21 9.21
C ILE A 99 7.53 7.66 9.56
N LEU A 100 6.47 8.21 8.93
CA LEU A 100 6.02 9.57 9.21
C LEU A 100 5.74 9.73 10.71
N PRO A 101 6.33 10.73 11.38
CA PRO A 101 5.82 11.17 12.66
C PRO A 101 4.43 11.76 12.39
N GLN A 102 3.38 11.14 12.92
CA GLN A 102 2.07 11.78 12.92
C GLN A 102 2.22 13.08 13.71
N ARG A 103 1.63 14.17 13.20
CA ARG A 103 1.70 15.51 13.81
C ARG A 103 1.39 15.43 15.31
N ASP A 104 2.05 16.30 16.09
CA ASP A 104 1.91 16.44 17.55
C ASP A 104 2.68 15.42 18.41
N GLY A 105 3.77 14.87 17.86
CA GLY A 105 4.87 14.35 18.68
C GLY A 105 4.77 12.90 19.14
N GLU A 106 3.75 12.14 18.75
CA GLU A 106 3.71 10.71 19.03
C GLU A 106 2.99 9.86 17.95
N VAL A 107 3.53 8.64 17.85
CA VAL A 107 3.16 7.49 17.01
C VAL A 107 3.59 7.60 15.56
N VAL A 108 4.80 7.10 15.30
CA VAL A 108 5.23 6.60 13.99
C VAL A 108 4.23 5.53 13.58
N LEU A 109 3.67 5.57 12.37
CA LEU A 109 2.72 4.54 11.92
C LEU A 109 3.27 3.11 12.10
N MET A 110 4.60 2.97 12.01
CA MET A 110 5.38 1.78 12.38
C MET A 110 5.01 1.16 13.73
N ASP A 111 4.66 1.95 14.75
CA ASP A 111 4.26 1.45 16.06
C ASP A 111 2.86 0.84 16.09
N ARG A 112 2.05 1.13 15.07
CA ARG A 112 0.71 0.55 14.91
C ARG A 112 0.73 -0.74 14.11
N PHE A 113 1.84 -1.08 13.44
CA PHE A 113 1.97 -2.39 12.80
C PHE A 113 1.88 -3.47 13.87
N ASN A 114 1.02 -4.46 13.65
CA ASN A 114 1.11 -5.74 14.36
C ASN A 114 2.21 -6.61 13.72
N SER A 115 2.52 -7.75 14.35
CA SER A 115 3.58 -8.65 13.88
C SER A 115 3.36 -9.16 12.46
N ARG A 116 2.12 -9.43 12.07
CA ARG A 116 1.77 -9.94 10.73
C ARG A 116 1.97 -8.88 9.65
N ASP A 117 1.42 -7.69 9.86
CA ASP A 117 1.53 -6.59 8.91
C ASP A 117 3.00 -6.18 8.74
N LEU A 118 3.76 -6.17 9.84
CA LEU A 118 5.20 -5.85 9.83
C LEU A 118 5.99 -6.89 9.03
N ALA A 119 5.74 -8.17 9.28
CA ALA A 119 6.40 -9.24 8.55
C ALA A 119 6.11 -9.18 7.05
N GLN A 120 4.85 -8.90 6.66
CA GLN A 120 4.47 -8.74 5.25
C GLN A 120 5.17 -7.53 4.61
N PHE A 121 5.20 -6.40 5.30
CA PHE A 121 5.87 -5.18 4.82
C PHE A 121 7.36 -5.44 4.58
N ILE A 122 8.07 -5.99 5.56
CA ILE A 122 9.50 -6.33 5.47
C ILE A 122 9.77 -7.35 4.36
N HIS A 123 8.97 -8.41 4.30
CA HIS A 123 9.11 -9.45 3.28
C HIS A 123 8.95 -8.88 1.87
N SER A 124 7.99 -7.97 1.68
CA SER A 124 7.74 -7.32 0.40
C SER A 124 8.94 -6.47 -0.03
N LEU A 125 9.48 -5.65 0.86
CA LEU A 125 10.67 -4.82 0.57
C LEU A 125 11.91 -5.66 0.23
N ALA A 126 12.18 -6.70 1.03
CA ALA A 126 13.30 -7.60 0.80
C ALA A 126 13.22 -8.31 -0.56
N ARG A 127 12.01 -8.65 -1.00
CA ARG A 127 11.74 -9.35 -2.27
C ARG A 127 12.13 -8.57 -3.53
N VAL A 128 12.25 -7.25 -3.44
CA VAL A 128 12.64 -6.38 -4.56
C VAL A 128 14.01 -5.74 -4.33
N GLY A 129 14.75 -6.20 -3.31
CA GLY A 129 16.07 -5.67 -2.98
C GLY A 129 16.05 -4.20 -2.53
N TYR A 130 14.96 -3.74 -1.92
CA TYR A 130 14.86 -2.37 -1.42
C TYR A 130 15.87 -2.18 -0.27
N ASP A 131 16.70 -1.14 -0.32
CA ASP A 131 17.93 -1.00 0.47
C ASP A 131 18.03 0.33 1.23
N ASP A 132 16.98 0.70 1.97
CA ASP A 132 17.01 1.87 2.85
C ASP A 132 17.52 1.51 4.26
N VAL A 133 18.79 1.83 4.53
CA VAL A 133 19.47 1.53 5.81
C VAL A 133 18.73 2.15 7.01
N ALA A 134 18.20 3.36 6.87
CA ALA A 134 17.50 4.04 7.96
C ALA A 134 16.17 3.35 8.28
N LEU A 135 15.41 3.01 7.25
CA LEU A 135 14.17 2.24 7.39
C LEU A 135 14.43 0.88 8.03
N PHE A 136 15.42 0.11 7.54
CA PHE A 136 15.72 -1.22 8.08
C PHE A 136 16.23 -1.17 9.53
N SER A 137 16.93 -0.09 9.92
CA SER A 137 17.32 0.13 11.31
C SER A 137 16.10 0.33 12.22
N LEU A 138 15.11 1.11 11.78
CA LEU A 138 13.84 1.28 12.50
C LEU A 138 13.05 -0.03 12.58
N LEU A 139 12.96 -0.78 11.49
CA LEU A 139 12.30 -2.08 11.43
C LEU A 139 12.94 -3.08 12.41
N GLN A 140 14.27 -3.11 12.49
CA GLN A 140 14.98 -3.96 13.46
C GLN A 140 14.66 -3.58 14.90
N HIS A 141 14.60 -2.29 15.22
CA HIS A 141 14.21 -1.83 16.55
C HIS A 141 12.79 -2.33 16.90
N ARG A 142 11.84 -2.18 15.96
CA ARG A 142 10.46 -2.63 16.15
C ARG A 142 10.34 -4.15 16.30
N ILE A 143 11.08 -4.92 15.52
CA ILE A 143 11.13 -6.39 15.65
C ILE A 143 11.61 -6.79 17.05
N ARG A 144 12.67 -6.15 17.56
CA ARG A 144 13.18 -6.44 18.91
C ARG A 144 12.10 -6.20 19.97
N ALA A 145 11.36 -5.11 19.87
CA ALA A 145 10.27 -4.79 20.80
C ALA A 145 9.20 -5.90 20.82
N PHE A 146 8.83 -6.45 19.66
CA PHE A 146 7.90 -7.59 19.57
C PHE A 146 8.47 -8.86 20.22
N CYS A 147 9.75 -9.17 19.97
CA CYS A 147 10.38 -10.37 20.52
C CYS A 147 10.52 -10.30 22.04
N THR A 148 10.88 -9.13 22.59
CA THR A 148 11.04 -8.97 24.04
C THR A 148 9.71 -8.97 24.78
N ALA A 149 8.64 -8.46 24.16
CA ALA A 149 7.30 -8.50 24.77
C ALA A 149 6.74 -9.93 24.88
N ALA A 150 7.15 -10.84 23.98
CA ALA A 150 6.72 -12.24 24.00
C ALA A 150 7.40 -13.07 25.11
N THR A 151 8.54 -12.62 25.64
CA THR A 151 9.30 -13.33 26.69
C THR A 151 8.88 -13.00 28.13
N THR A 152 7.98 -12.02 28.32
CA THR A 152 7.53 -11.54 29.64
C THR A 152 6.14 -12.06 30.06
N THR A 153 5.53 -12.93 29.27
CA THR A 153 4.28 -13.66 29.57
C THR A 153 4.55 -15.14 29.80
#